data_AF-A0A2S8PLZ4-F1
#
_entry.id   AF-A0A2S8PLZ4-F1
#
_cell.length_a   1.000
_cell.length_b   1.000
_cell.length_c   1.000
_cell.angle_alpha   90.00
_cell.angle_beta   90.00
_cell.angle_gamma   90.00
#
_symmetry.space_group_name_H-M   'P 1'
#
loop_
_entity.id
_entity.type
_entity.pdbx_description
1 polymer ?
#
loop_
_entity_poly.entity_id
_entity_poly.type
_entity_poly.pdbx_seq_one_letter_code
_entity_poly.pdbx_strand_id
1 'polypeptide(L)' 'MEKKKYNISVEATLEVIGGKWKCVILCHLTHGKKRTSDLRRLMPSITQKMLTQQLRELEDDGIVNRIIY' A
#
# COMPACT_ATOMS: atom_id res chain seq x y z
N MET A 1 -17.70 14.43 -4.11
CA MET A 1 -17.14 13.39 -3.22
C MET A 1 -18.04 13.31 -2.00
N GLU A 2 -18.77 12.21 -1.82
CA GLU A 2 -19.48 11.97 -0.56
C GLU A 2 -18.45 11.79 0.56
N LYS A 3 -18.59 12.54 1.66
CA LYS A 3 -17.75 12.34 2.84
C LYS A 3 -18.17 11.01 3.49
N LYS A 4 -17.33 9.99 3.38
CA LYS A 4 -17.49 8.76 4.16
C LYS A 4 -17.50 9.12 5.65
N LYS A 5 -18.57 8.75 6.36
CA LYS A 5 -18.63 8.82 7.82
C LYS A 5 -18.07 7.52 8.38
N TYR A 6 -17.02 7.64 9.18
CA TYR A 6 -16.49 6.55 9.99
C TYR A 6 -17.00 6.71 11.41
N ASN A 7 -17.43 5.62 12.05
CA ASN A 7 -17.88 5.62 13.44
C ASN A 7 -16.68 5.62 14.39
N ILE A 8 -15.59 4.96 13.99
CA ILE A 8 -14.34 4.90 14.76
C ILE A 8 -13.12 5.12 13.85
N SER A 9 -12.03 5.65 14.40
CA SER A 9 -10.77 5.88 13.68
C SER A 9 -10.16 4.61 13.08
N VAL A 10 -10.43 3.47 13.70
CA VAL A 10 -9.98 2.15 13.22
C VAL A 10 -10.61 1.80 11.87
N GLU A 11 -11.88 2.14 11.63
CA GLU A 11 -12.53 1.87 10.34
C GLU A 11 -11.87 2.65 9.20
N ALA A 12 -11.57 3.93 9.42
CA ALA A 12 -10.85 4.76 8.46
C ALA A 12 -9.45 4.18 8.17
N THR A 13 -8.76 3.70 9.20
CA THR A 13 -7.44 3.08 9.06
C THR A 13 -7.51 1.78 8.26
N LEU A 14 -8.48 0.91 8.57
CA LEU A 14 -8.69 -0.35 7.86
C LEU A 14 -9.08 -0.13 6.39
N GLU A 15 -9.77 0.96 6.05
CA GLU A 15 -10.03 1.29 4.66
C GLU A 15 -8.74 1.62 3.90
N VAL A 16 -7.84 2.39 4.52
CA VAL A 16 -6.60 2.84 3.88
C VAL A 16 -5.57 1.72 3.79
N ILE A 17 -5.25 1.05 4.90
CA ILE A 17 -4.16 0.06 4.97
C ILE A 17 -4.63 -1.39 5.02
N GLY A 18 -5.93 -1.64 5.02
CA GLY A 18 -6.48 -2.99 5.06
C GLY A 18 -6.28 -3.78 3.76
N GLY A 19 -6.82 -4.99 3.76
CA GLY A 19 -6.63 -5.96 2.69
C GLY A 19 -5.34 -6.77 2.82
N LYS A 20 -5.15 -7.70 1.88
CA LYS A 20 -4.06 -8.69 1.96
C LYS A 20 -2.67 -8.09 1.78
N TRP A 21 -2.53 -7.05 0.97
CA TRP A 21 -1.23 -6.65 0.42
C TRP A 21 -0.66 -5.36 1.00
N LYS A 22 -1.49 -4.35 1.31
CA LYS A 22 -1.02 -3.04 1.78
C LYS A 22 -0.17 -3.16 3.05
N CYS A 23 -0.63 -3.85 4.09
CA CYS A 23 0.17 -4.10 5.30
C CYS A 23 1.51 -4.80 5.02
N VAL A 24 1.54 -5.78 4.11
CA VAL A 24 2.77 -6.52 3.78
C VAL A 24 3.77 -5.62 3.04
N ILE A 25 3.28 -4.81 2.10
CA ILE A 25 4.09 -3.80 1.40
C ILE A 25 4.69 -2.82 2.42
N LEU A 26 3.87 -2.26 3.30
CA LEU A 26 4.31 -1.32 4.33
C LEU A 26 5.35 -1.96 5.26
N CYS A 27 5.15 -3.20 5.68
CA CYS A 27 6.11 -3.95 6.49
C CYS A 27 7.47 -4.11 5.79
N HIS A 28 7.52 -4.29 4.47
CA HIS A 28 8.79 -4.32 3.76
C HIS A 28 9.44 -2.94 3.61
N LEU A 29 8.64 -1.88 3.51
CA LEU A 29 9.11 -0.50 3.36
C LEU A 29 9.58 0.13 4.68
N THR A 30 9.10 -0.34 5.84
CA THR A 30 9.62 0.08 7.15
C THR A 30 11.10 -0.29 7.32
N HIS A 31 11.59 -1.30 6.60
CA HIS A 31 12.98 -1.73 6.58
C HIS A 31 13.83 -1.00 5.51
N GLY A 32 13.28 0.06 4.92
CA GLY A 32 13.96 0.94 3.96
C GLY A 32 13.33 0.90 2.56
N LYS A 33 13.77 1.85 1.72
CA LYS A 33 13.30 2.00 0.33
C LYS A 33 13.55 0.73 -0.48
N LYS A 34 12.56 0.32 -1.27
CA LYS A 34 12.64 -0.85 -2.17
C LYS A 34 12.21 -0.48 -3.58
N ARG A 35 12.83 -1.08 -4.60
CA ARG A 35 12.28 -1.02 -5.96
C ARG A 35 11.04 -1.92 -6.04
N THR A 36 10.13 -1.62 -6.96
CA THR A 36 8.94 -2.45 -7.22
C THR A 36 9.32 -3.90 -7.56
N SER A 37 10.43 -4.10 -8.27
CA SER A 37 10.97 -5.43 -8.56
C SER A 37 11.41 -6.19 -7.30
N ASP A 38 11.97 -5.49 -6.31
CA ASP A 38 12.40 -6.11 -5.05
C ASP A 38 11.18 -6.53 -4.23
N LEU A 39 10.17 -5.67 -4.13
CA LEU A 39 8.90 -6.00 -3.47
C LEU A 39 8.23 -7.22 -4.10
N ARG A 40 8.21 -7.32 -5.44
CA ARG A 40 7.68 -8.50 -6.13
C ARG A 40 8.47 -9.78 -5.84
N ARG A 41 9.79 -9.69 -5.68
CA ARG A 41 10.64 -10.84 -5.31
C ARG A 41 10.38 -11.28 -3.86
N LEU A 42 10.18 -10.33 -2.94
CA LEU A 42 9.86 -10.61 -1.54
C LEU A 42 8.45 -11.18 -1.36
N MET A 43 7.54 -10.87 -2.29
CA MET A 43 6.13 -11.24 -2.23
C MET A 43 5.71 -12.05 -3.48
N PRO A 44 6.22 -13.27 -3.70
CA PRO A 44 6.05 -14.00 -4.97
C PRO A 44 4.59 -14.34 -5.33
N SER A 45 3.68 -14.32 -4.35
CA SER A 45 2.26 -14.60 -4.54
C SER A 45 1.43 -13.41 -5.03
N ILE A 46 2.00 -12.19 -5.08
CA ILE A 46 1.33 -11.01 -5.65
C ILE A 46 1.62 -10.93 -7.16
N THR A 47 0.58 -10.64 -7.95
CA THR A 47 0.77 -10.36 -9.37
C THR A 47 1.37 -8.97 -9.56
N GLN A 48 2.12 -8.76 -10.66
CA GLN A 48 2.68 -7.44 -10.97
C GLN A 48 1.60 -6.35 -11.07
N LYS A 49 0.46 -6.68 -11.68
CA LYS A 49 -0.68 -5.76 -11.81
C LYS A 49 -1.21 -5.36 -10.43
N MET A 50 -1.43 -6.33 -9.54
CA MET A 50 -1.93 -6.08 -8.19
C MET A 50 -0.92 -5.27 -7.37
N LEU A 51 0.37 -5.59 -7.42
CA LEU A 51 1.40 -4.81 -6.73
C LEU A 51 1.41 -3.34 -7.17
N THR A 52 1.37 -3.09 -8.48
CA THR A 52 1.32 -1.72 -9.02
C THR A 52 0.06 -0.99 -8.57
N GLN A 53 -1.09 -1.67 -8.57
CA GLN A 53 -2.35 -1.09 -8.12
C GLN A 53 -2.29 -0.71 -6.63
N GLN A 54 -1.84 -1.62 -5.77
CA GLN A 54 -1.76 -1.38 -4.33
C GLN A 54 -0.74 -0.28 -3.97
N LEU A 55 0.38 -0.18 -4.70
CA LEU A 55 1.33 0.92 -4.53
C LEU A 55 0.75 2.28 -4.95
N ARG A 56 -0.05 2.33 -6.02
CA ARG A 56 -0.75 3.56 -6.45
C ARG A 56 -1.79 3.98 -5.42
N GLU A 57 -2.60 3.05 -4.92
CA GLU A 57 -3.57 3.35 -3.86
C GLU A 57 -2.86 3.92 -2.62
N LEU A 58 -1.75 3.30 -2.19
CA LEU A 58 -0.97 3.80 -1.05
C LEU A 58 -0.28 5.15 -1.32
N GLU A 59 0.04 5.45 -2.57
CA GLU A 59 0.59 6.75 -3.00
C GLU A 59 -0.49 7.83 -3.00
N ASP A 60 -1.66 7.52 -3.56
CA ASP A 60 -2.84 8.41 -3.59
C ASP A 60 -3.36 8.70 -2.18
N ASP A 61 -3.33 7.70 -1.27
CA ASP A 61 -3.67 7.84 0.15
C ASP A 61 -2.57 8.58 0.95
N GLY A 62 -1.44 8.92 0.33
CA GLY A 62 -0.32 9.65 0.96
C GLY A 62 0.52 8.84 1.94
N ILE A 63 0.40 7.51 1.93
CA ILE A 63 1.08 6.60 2.86
C ILE A 63 2.49 6.22 2.36
N VAL A 64 2.67 6.12 1.04
CA VAL A 64 3.96 5.80 0.41
C VAL A 64 4.35 6.90 -0.57
N ASN A 65 5.62 7.28 -0.59
CA ASN A 65 6.14 8.20 -1.60
C ASN A 65 6.89 7.45 -2.71
N ARG A 66 6.53 7.70 -3.97
CA ARG A 66 7.20 7.14 -5.14
C ARG A 66 8.20 8.14 -5.70
N ILE A 67 9.47 7.75 -5.71
CA ILE A 67 10.55 8.57 -6.27
C ILE A 67 10.96 7.99 -7.63
N ILE A 68 10.88 8.82 -8.68
CA ILE A 68 11.29 8.48 -10.04
C ILE A 68 12.62 9.17 -10.32
N TYR A 69 13.60 8.40 -10.78
CA TYR A 69 14.92 8.86 -11.22
C TYR A 69 15.12 8.46 -12.67
#